data_AF-A0A453Q0L4-F1
#
_entry.id   AF-A0A453Q0L4-F1
#
_cell.length_a   1.000
_cell.length_b   1.000
_cell.length_c   1.000
_cell.angle_alpha   90.00
_cell.angle_beta   90.00
_cell.angle_gamma   90.00
#
_symmetry.space_group_name_H-M   'P 1'
#
loop_
_entity.id
_entity.type
_entity.pdbx_description
1 polymer ?
#
loop_
_entity_poly.entity_id
_entity_poly.type
_entity_poly.pdbx_seq_one_letter_code
_entity_poly.pdbx_strand_id
1 'polypeptide(L)' 'RHWEVCGMQVTEAVLRIINGTESAECINDTILVLIPKVKNPTSLTQFRPISLCNVLYKIASKVISNRLKMVLPDIISE' A
#
# COMPACT_ATOMS: atom_id res chain seq x y z
N ARG A 1 -15.86 -2.33 -12.78
CA ARG A 1 -16.53 -2.89 -13.98
C ARG A 1 -15.91 -4.20 -14.49
N HIS A 2 -14.60 -4.47 -14.30
CA HIS A 2 -13.98 -5.74 -14.76
C HIS A 2 -13.63 -6.73 -13.63
N TRP A 3 -14.23 -6.59 -12.44
CA TRP A 3 -13.89 -7.42 -11.28
C TRP A 3 -14.21 -8.90 -11.51
N GLU A 4 -15.27 -9.21 -12.26
CA GLU A 4 -15.59 -10.60 -12.64
C GLU A 4 -14.48 -11.29 -13.44
N VAL A 5 -13.61 -10.50 -14.10
CA VAL A 5 -12.52 -11.03 -14.94
C VAL A 5 -11.21 -11.15 -14.17
N CYS A 6 -10.90 -10.17 -13.31
CA CYS A 6 -9.60 -10.07 -12.62
C CYS A 6 -9.64 -10.35 -11.10
N GLY A 7 -10.84 -10.42 -10.51
CA GLY A 7 -11.01 -10.47 -9.06
C GLY A 7 -10.44 -11.74 -8.42
N MET A 8 -10.59 -12.87 -9.10
CA MET A 8 -10.03 -14.15 -8.67
C MET A 8 -8.49 -14.08 -8.61
N GLN A 9 -7.85 -13.64 -9.69
CA GLN A 9 -6.39 -13.55 -9.78
C GLN A 9 -5.81 -12.52 -8.81
N VAL A 10 -6.49 -11.38 -8.63
CA VAL A 10 -6.12 -10.36 -7.63
C VAL A 10 -6.19 -10.96 -6.22
N THR A 11 -7.27 -11.67 -5.90
CA THR A 11 -7.47 -12.27 -4.59
C THR A 11 -6.43 -13.34 -4.30
N GLU A 12 -6.19 -14.24 -5.25
CA GLU A 12 -5.18 -15.29 -5.13
C GLU A 12 -3.78 -14.74 -4.95
N ALA A 13 -3.38 -13.74 -5.76
CA ALA A 13 -2.07 -13.11 -5.63
C ALA A 13 -1.87 -12.48 -4.25
N VAL A 14 -2.88 -11.76 -3.75
CA VAL A 14 -2.83 -11.17 -2.40
C VAL A 14 -2.77 -12.27 -1.34
N LEU A 15 -3.57 -13.32 -1.44
CA LEU A 15 -3.57 -14.42 -0.46
C LEU A 15 -2.22 -15.14 -0.43
N ARG A 16 -1.57 -15.38 -1.58
CA ARG A 16 -0.24 -15.99 -1.63
C ARG A 16 0.80 -15.15 -0.88
N ILE A 17 0.76 -13.83 -1.03
CA ILE A 17 1.63 -12.91 -0.29
C ILE A 17 1.32 -12.94 1.22
N ILE A 18 0.05 -12.83 1.60
CA ILE A 18 -0.35 -12.76 3.01
C ILE A 18 -0.13 -14.09 3.76
N ASN A 19 -0.22 -15.22 3.07
CA ASN A 19 0.05 -16.54 3.62
C ASN A 19 1.54 -16.89 3.60
N GLY A 20 2.40 -16.02 3.05
CA GLY A 20 3.85 -16.21 3.00
C GLY A 20 4.31 -17.22 1.96
N THR A 21 3.47 -17.61 1.01
CA THR A 21 3.86 -18.52 -0.08
C THR A 21 4.60 -17.78 -1.20
N GLU A 22 4.42 -16.47 -1.33
CA GLU A 22 5.13 -15.59 -2.27
C GLU A 22 5.61 -14.31 -1.57
N SER A 23 6.73 -13.74 -2.04
CA SER A 23 7.22 -12.44 -1.58
C SER A 23 6.50 -11.29 -2.30
N ALA A 24 6.35 -10.16 -1.61
CA ALA A 24 5.83 -8.92 -2.18
C ALA A 24 6.87 -8.12 -2.97
N GLU A 25 8.14 -8.56 -3.00
CA GLU A 25 9.26 -7.83 -3.63
C GLU A 25 8.97 -7.46 -5.09
N CYS A 26 8.37 -8.38 -5.86
CA CYS A 26 8.06 -8.15 -7.27
C CYS A 26 7.01 -7.05 -7.55
N ILE A 27 6.34 -6.56 -6.51
CA ILE A 27 5.30 -5.51 -6.62
C ILE A 27 5.51 -4.34 -5.64
N ASN A 28 6.63 -4.32 -4.91
CA ASN A 28 6.97 -3.27 -3.93
C ASN A 28 7.71 -2.08 -4.56
N ASP A 29 7.83 -2.04 -5.89
CA ASP A 29 8.34 -0.86 -6.57
C ASP A 29 7.38 0.33 -6.40
N THR A 30 7.95 1.50 -6.14
CA THR A 30 7.18 2.74 -5.91
C THR A 30 7.68 3.86 -6.80
N ILE A 31 6.73 4.60 -7.37
CA ILE A 31 7.02 5.85 -8.09
C ILE A 31 6.87 6.99 -7.09
N LEU A 32 7.95 7.74 -6.87
CA LEU A 32 7.90 8.94 -6.04
C LEU A 32 7.34 10.12 -6.84
N VAL A 33 6.24 10.69 -6.36
CA VAL A 33 5.63 11.90 -6.93
C VAL A 33 5.72 13.04 -5.92
N LEU A 34 6.15 14.22 -6.39
CA LEU A 34 6.25 15.43 -5.59
C LEU A 34 5.02 16.32 -5.83
N ILE A 35 4.17 16.46 -4.82
CA ILE A 35 3.00 17.34 -4.90
C ILE A 35 3.35 18.71 -4.29
N PRO A 36 3.22 19.82 -5.03
CA PRO A 36 3.44 21.16 -4.48
C PRO A 36 2.50 21.46 -3.31
N LYS A 37 3.03 22.01 -2.21
CA LYS A 37 2.23 22.56 -1.11
C LYS A 37 1.89 24.04 -1.29
N VAL A 38 2.58 24.72 -2.20
CA VAL A 38 2.45 26.18 -2.46
C VAL A 38 2.43 26.45 -3.97
N LYS A 39 1.94 27.63 -4.37
CA LYS A 39 1.70 28.00 -5.79
C LYS A 39 2.97 28.04 -6.66
N ASN A 40 4.13 28.36 -6.08
CA ASN A 40 5.42 28.43 -6.78
C ASN A 40 6.53 27.89 -5.87
N PRO A 41 6.74 26.57 -5.82
CA PRO A 41 7.76 26.00 -4.94
C PRO A 41 9.16 26.29 -5.48
N THR A 42 10.04 26.80 -4.63
CA THR A 42 11.46 27.09 -4.90
C THR A 42 12.41 26.18 -4.10
N SER A 43 11.90 25.40 -3.14
CA SER A 43 12.66 24.44 -2.34
C SER A 43 11.95 23.10 -2.24
N LEU A 44 12.71 22.01 -2.12
CA LEU A 44 12.19 20.64 -1.97
C LEU A 44 11.29 20.48 -0.74
N THR A 45 11.54 21.23 0.32
CA THR A 45 10.70 21.21 1.54
C THR A 45 9.29 21.73 1.31
N GLN A 46 9.03 22.41 0.18
CA GLN A 46 7.71 22.90 -0.22
C GLN A 46 6.91 21.86 -1.02
N PHE A 47 7.47 20.67 -1.25
CA PHE A 47 6.73 19.54 -1.81
C PHE A 47 6.34 18.56 -0.71
N ARG A 48 5.25 17.84 -0.94
CA ARG A 48 4.88 16.63 -0.21
C ARG A 48 5.22 15.43 -1.09
N PRO A 49 6.18 14.57 -0.71
CA PRO A 49 6.39 13.32 -1.42
C PRO A 49 5.21 12.38 -1.19
N ILE A 50 4.75 11.72 -2.26
CA ILE A 50 3.79 10.62 -2.20
C ILE A 50 4.38 9.45 -2.98
N SER A 51 4.40 8.28 -2.34
CA SER A 51 4.75 7.02 -3.01
C SER A 51 3.51 6.44 -3.69
N LEU A 52 3.57 6.32 -5.01
CA LEU A 52 2.58 5.58 -5.79
C LEU A 52 3.04 4.12 -5.90
N CYS A 53 2.49 3.26 -5.04
CA CYS A 53 2.76 1.83 -5.03
C CYS A 53 1.77 1.05 -5.92
N ASN A 54 2.13 -0.19 -6.26
CA ASN A 54 1.25 -1.15 -6.93
C ASN A 54 -0.06 -1.38 -6.14
N VAL A 55 -1.17 -1.52 -6.85
CA VAL A 55 -2.49 -1.77 -6.24
C VAL A 55 -2.52 -3.09 -5.48
N LEU A 56 -1.91 -4.16 -6.00
CA LEU A 56 -1.80 -5.45 -5.30
C LEU A 56 -1.05 -5.30 -3.97
N TYR A 57 0.05 -4.54 -3.98
CA TYR A 57 0.82 -4.24 -2.78
C TYR A 57 -0.03 -3.49 -1.76
N LYS A 58 -0.77 -2.46 -2.21
CA LYS A 58 -1.69 -1.69 -1.33
C LYS A 58 -2.78 -2.56 -0.72
N ILE A 59 -3.36 -3.50 -1.47
CA ILE A 59 -4.37 -4.43 -0.95
C ILE A 59 -3.74 -5.34 0.11
N ALA A 60 -2.58 -5.95 -0.18
CA ALA A 60 -1.87 -6.79 0.80
C ALA A 60 -1.54 -6.01 2.08
N SER A 61 -0.92 -4.83 1.97
CA SER A 61 -0.63 -3.97 3.12
C SER A 61 -1.90 -3.63 3.91
N LYS A 62 -3.03 -3.37 3.23
CA LYS A 62 -4.30 -3.07 3.89
C LYS A 62 -4.85 -4.26 4.67
N VAL A 63 -4.74 -5.48 4.14
CA VAL A 63 -5.12 -6.71 4.86
C VAL A 63 -4.31 -6.84 6.15
N ILE A 64 -2.99 -6.64 6.08
CA ILE A 64 -2.11 -6.67 7.26
C ILE A 64 -2.50 -5.58 8.26
N SER A 65 -2.70 -4.34 7.82
CA SER A 65 -3.14 -3.25 8.70
C SER A 65 -4.47 -3.55 9.38
N ASN A 66 -5.42 -4.17 8.68
CA ASN A 66 -6.70 -4.57 9.27
C ASN A 66 -6.52 -5.67 10.32
N ARG A 67 -5.60 -6.63 10.11
CA ARG A 67 -5.25 -7.65 11.11
C ARG A 67 -4.60 -7.01 12.35
N LEU A 68 -3.63 -6.12 12.13
CA LEU A 68 -2.95 -5.40 13.22
C LEU A 68 -3.92 -4.52 14.02
N LYS A 69 -4.88 -3.87 13.35
CA LYS A 69 -5.90 -3.04 14.02
C LYS A 69 -6.63 -3.78 15.15
N MET A 70 -6.80 -5.09 15.05
CA MET A 70 -7.49 -5.88 16.09
C MET A 70 -6.65 -6.06 17.35
N VAL A 71 -5.31 -6.06 17.24
CA VAL A 71 -4.40 -6.30 18.37
C VAL A 71 -3.79 -5.01 18.93
N LEU A 72 -3.80 -3.92 18.16
CA LEU A 72 -3.24 -2.63 18.57
C LEU A 72 -3.78 -2.09 19.91
N PRO A 73 -5.09 -2.21 20.23
CA PRO A 73 -5.63 -1.73 21.51
C PRO A 73 -5.03 -2.43 22.74
N ASP A 74 -4.60 -3.68 22.60
CA ASP A 74 -4.09 -4.47 23.72
C ASP A 74 -2.59 -4.25 23.98
N ILE A 75 -1.87 -3.69 23.00
CA ILE A 75 -0.40 -3.57 23.02
C ILE A 75 0.09 -2.12 23.07
N ILE A 76 -0.78 -1.14 22.82
CA ILE A 76 -0.46 0.27 22.96
C ILE A 76 -0.95 0.72 24.34
N SER A 77 -0.01 1.15 25.20
CA SER A 77 -0.35 1.87 26.43
C SER A 77 -1.03 3.18 26.12
N GLU A 78 -1.97 3.61 26.97
CA GLU A 78 -2.44 5.01 27.00
C GLU A 78 -1.27 6.00 27.05
#